data_AF-A0A0L9V6Q0-F1
#
_entry.id   AF-A0A0L9V6Q0-F1
#
_cell.length_a   1.000
_cell.length_b   1.000
_cell.length_c   1.000
_cell.angle_alpha   90.00
_cell.angle_beta   90.00
_cell.angle_gamma   90.00
#
_symmetry.space_group_name_H-M   'P 1'
#
loop_
_entity.id
_entity.type
_entity.pdbx_description
1 polymer ?
#
loop_
_entity_poly.entity_id
_entity_poly.type
_entity_poly.pdbx_seq_one_letter_code
_entity_poly.pdbx_strand_id
1 'polypeptide(L)'
;MASKKAWRIVPRPLLETILNNHAQHHRVPQPLLLHGPRGVGKTTLILQRLLPDWNKGPHLTGYVDFAEQMKVDHGPSHGPWASWSTCPPPLLSDCRKILEHCLESMAEKGVRAGSISSQQIFTTLNKWHALTTALRQVLQSKSRASDRASPAVLWDRAVLAMSGQCTGAEVGRILGFGEKKNGLSFEEASYMKESIAALKLAKKVIELQQGWKANAISHMNHTGVFSRTLTHSCTDWPCLLLELLSQAAEIDHFQPKLVINNIEVLKHATVNNKLSVSGPLYHDSLIWRIIALGANERCLPVILVTSDSYYSYEAFLEFGYMQIFISRETFGWTPQEAKMHVVTDYFSLSEWNVIAEVLGPNPRHLFELYALKQSNYHLKQTKDTTSTFEDIVDAYIAYLQITVVNPAMDRALELLQKFAVDVHNGKISEDRLRFGAAWRHPPQIDDPMLHKEWAKLQLMDFVQSFANTGFAVNYRIDYSEEIFDDPSMAALLQVGLFYAQRDPPFIRPISKGIQRCLVRWLVQQRMQLNTHNLIHFMWHRIIRGRYYRHLMVQIGYK
;
A
#
# COMPACT_ATOMS: atom_id res chain seq x y z
N MET A 1 17.57 -35.34 -15.85
CA MET A 1 17.16 -34.22 -16.71
C MET A 1 15.94 -33.55 -16.08
N ALA A 2 16.09 -32.42 -15.39
CA ALA A 2 14.94 -31.69 -14.84
C ALA A 2 14.28 -30.93 -16.00
N SER A 3 12.98 -31.18 -16.24
CA SER A 3 12.23 -30.52 -17.29
C SER A 3 12.17 -29.00 -17.06
N LYS A 4 12.10 -28.22 -18.15
CA LYS A 4 11.93 -26.76 -18.16
C LYS A 4 10.52 -26.39 -17.66
N LYS A 5 10.21 -26.71 -16.41
CA LYS A 5 8.88 -26.48 -15.84
C LYS A 5 8.72 -25.00 -15.57
N ALA A 6 7.71 -24.38 -16.18
CA ALA A 6 7.39 -22.99 -15.87
C ALA A 6 7.11 -22.82 -14.37
N TRP A 7 7.50 -21.68 -13.82
CA TRP A 7 7.20 -21.37 -12.42
C TRP A 7 5.69 -21.32 -12.20
N ARG A 8 5.18 -22.16 -11.31
CA ARG A 8 3.76 -22.23 -10.98
C ARG A 8 3.48 -21.43 -9.73
N ILE A 9 2.38 -20.67 -9.74
CA ILE A 9 1.86 -20.02 -8.55
C ILE A 9 1.14 -21.08 -7.71
N VAL A 10 1.75 -21.43 -6.59
CA VAL A 10 1.25 -22.47 -5.69
C VAL A 10 -0.03 -21.97 -4.98
N PRO A 11 -1.10 -22.77 -4.95
CA PRO A 11 -2.32 -22.43 -4.22
C PRO A 11 -2.07 -22.20 -2.73
N ARG A 12 -2.86 -21.29 -2.13
CA ARG A 12 -2.93 -21.08 -0.68
C ARG A 12 -4.38 -21.26 -0.22
N PRO A 13 -4.89 -22.51 -0.09
CA PRO A 13 -6.32 -22.77 0.05
C PRO A 13 -6.98 -21.97 1.17
N LEU A 14 -6.41 -21.94 2.37
CA LEU A 14 -6.99 -21.19 3.50
C LEU A 14 -7.11 -19.69 3.21
N LEU A 15 -6.05 -19.08 2.67
CA LEU A 15 -6.05 -17.66 2.35
C LEU A 15 -6.97 -17.34 1.17
N GLU A 16 -6.96 -18.18 0.14
CA GLU A 16 -7.87 -18.08 -1.01
C GLU A 16 -9.32 -18.20 -0.56
N THR A 17 -9.66 -19.14 0.32
CA THR A 17 -11.01 -19.27 0.88
C THR A 17 -11.44 -18.03 1.64
N ILE A 18 -10.58 -17.45 2.49
CA ILE A 18 -10.93 -16.23 3.24
C ILE A 18 -11.18 -15.06 2.29
N LEU A 19 -10.30 -14.87 1.30
CA LEU A 19 -10.42 -13.80 0.31
C LEU A 19 -11.65 -14.00 -0.58
N ASN A 20 -11.91 -15.23 -1.03
CA ASN A 20 -13.09 -15.57 -1.82
C ASN A 20 -14.37 -15.39 -1.02
N ASN A 21 -14.41 -15.84 0.24
CA ASN A 21 -15.58 -15.66 1.09
C ASN A 21 -15.89 -14.17 1.24
N HIS A 22 -14.89 -13.32 1.50
CA HIS A 22 -15.11 -11.89 1.57
C HIS A 22 -15.60 -11.29 0.24
N ALA A 23 -14.96 -11.70 -0.87
CA ALA A 23 -15.26 -11.20 -2.21
C ALA A 23 -16.61 -11.68 -2.76
N GLN A 24 -17.11 -12.85 -2.34
CA GLN A 24 -18.39 -13.41 -2.81
C GLN A 24 -19.62 -12.70 -2.22
N HIS A 25 -19.47 -11.98 -1.11
CA HIS A 25 -20.56 -11.17 -0.59
C HIS A 25 -20.74 -9.93 -1.47
N HIS A 26 -21.98 -9.61 -1.85
CA HIS A 26 -22.27 -8.38 -2.60
C HIS A 26 -22.14 -7.13 -1.72
N ARG A 27 -22.35 -7.26 -0.39
CA ARG A 27 -22.13 -6.21 0.61
C ARG A 27 -21.57 -6.78 1.91
N VAL A 28 -20.67 -6.04 2.54
CA VAL A 28 -19.94 -6.42 3.76
C VAL A 28 -19.94 -5.26 4.77
N PRO A 29 -19.92 -5.58 6.08
CA PRO A 29 -19.88 -4.56 7.13
C PRO A 29 -18.50 -3.94 7.36
N GLN A 30 -17.43 -4.62 6.93
CA GLN A 30 -16.05 -4.26 7.26
C GLN A 30 -15.14 -4.51 6.06
N PRO A 31 -14.14 -3.63 5.81
CA PRO A 31 -13.07 -3.91 4.86
C PRO A 31 -12.15 -5.05 5.35
N LEU A 32 -11.57 -5.78 4.40
CA LEU A 32 -10.57 -6.81 4.67
C LEU A 32 -9.16 -6.24 4.48
N LEU A 33 -8.29 -6.45 5.46
CA LEU A 33 -6.90 -6.02 5.42
C LEU A 33 -5.98 -7.25 5.25
N LEU A 34 -5.34 -7.36 4.09
CA LEU A 34 -4.35 -8.38 3.77
C LEU A 34 -2.94 -7.80 3.90
N HIS A 35 -2.25 -8.12 5.00
CA HIS A 35 -0.92 -7.59 5.31
C HIS A 35 0.10 -8.70 5.55
N GLY A 36 1.37 -8.33 5.68
CA GLY A 36 2.49 -9.26 5.89
C GLY A 36 3.77 -8.73 5.25
N PRO A 37 4.93 -9.35 5.49
CA PRO A 37 6.20 -8.91 4.91
C PRO A 37 6.20 -8.95 3.37
N ARG A 38 7.16 -8.26 2.77
CA ARG A 38 7.36 -8.25 1.31
C ARG A 38 7.82 -9.62 0.81
N GLY A 39 7.51 -9.92 -0.46
CA GLY A 39 7.91 -11.17 -1.10
C GLY A 39 7.06 -12.41 -0.76
N VAL A 40 6.08 -12.31 0.14
CA VAL A 40 5.21 -13.44 0.51
C VAL A 40 4.13 -13.80 -0.52
N GLY A 41 4.04 -13.04 -1.62
CA GLY A 41 3.17 -13.36 -2.76
C GLY A 41 1.72 -12.87 -2.69
N LYS A 42 1.40 -11.86 -1.85
CA LYS A 42 0.04 -11.28 -1.72
C LYS A 42 -0.53 -10.80 -3.06
N THR A 43 0.18 -9.89 -3.72
CA THR A 43 -0.25 -9.30 -5.00
C THR A 43 -0.30 -10.35 -6.11
N THR A 44 0.69 -11.26 -6.16
CA THR A 44 0.70 -12.37 -7.13
C THR A 44 -0.50 -13.29 -6.96
N LEU A 45 -0.87 -13.63 -5.72
CA LEU A 45 -2.06 -14.43 -5.41
C LEU A 45 -3.32 -13.75 -5.95
N ILE A 46 -3.51 -12.46 -5.65
CA ILE A 46 -4.67 -11.70 -6.10
C ILE A 46 -4.71 -11.64 -7.62
N LEU A 47 -3.67 -11.11 -8.26
CA LEU A 47 -3.67 -10.83 -9.69
C LEU A 47 -3.80 -12.08 -10.55
N GLN A 48 -3.14 -13.17 -10.17
CA GLN A 48 -2.99 -14.33 -11.05
C GLN A 48 -3.93 -15.49 -10.71
N ARG A 49 -4.45 -15.55 -9.48
CA ARG A 49 -5.34 -16.65 -9.05
C ARG A 49 -6.76 -16.20 -8.74
N LEU A 50 -6.96 -15.01 -8.17
CA LEU A 50 -8.28 -14.59 -7.69
C LEU A 50 -8.98 -13.64 -8.66
N LEU A 51 -8.25 -12.66 -9.19
CA LEU A 51 -8.79 -11.61 -10.05
C LEU A 51 -9.46 -12.15 -11.33
N PRO A 52 -8.95 -13.21 -12.00
CA PRO A 52 -9.65 -13.78 -13.17
C PRO A 52 -11.05 -14.28 -12.83
N ASP A 53 -11.22 -14.93 -11.67
CA ASP A 53 -12.51 -15.45 -11.24
C ASP A 53 -13.41 -14.32 -10.70
N TRP A 54 -12.83 -13.33 -10.03
CA TRP A 54 -13.56 -12.17 -9.53
C TRP A 54 -14.01 -11.18 -10.63
N ASN A 55 -13.71 -11.46 -11.90
CA ASN A 55 -14.21 -10.73 -13.07
C ASN A 55 -15.08 -11.59 -14.01
N LYS A 56 -15.46 -12.81 -13.60
CA LYS A 56 -16.47 -13.60 -14.31
C LYS A 56 -17.86 -13.17 -13.83
N GLY A 57 -18.78 -12.93 -14.77
CA GLY A 57 -20.14 -12.44 -14.45
C GLY A 57 -20.81 -13.31 -13.37
N PRO A 58 -21.51 -12.71 -12.39
CA PRO A 58 -21.95 -11.31 -12.20
C PRO A 58 -20.91 -10.37 -11.56
N HIS A 59 -19.67 -10.83 -11.40
CA HIS A 59 -18.67 -10.14 -10.62
C HIS A 59 -17.89 -9.08 -11.41
N LEU A 60 -17.59 -7.97 -10.73
CA LEU A 60 -16.71 -6.92 -11.24
C LEU A 60 -15.69 -6.53 -10.18
N THR A 61 -14.40 -6.52 -10.53
CA THR A 61 -13.35 -6.07 -9.60
C THR A 61 -12.61 -4.85 -10.13
N GLY A 62 -12.60 -3.78 -9.33
CA GLY A 62 -11.63 -2.70 -9.47
C GLY A 62 -10.32 -3.08 -8.78
N TYR A 63 -9.21 -2.85 -9.46
CA TYR A 63 -7.87 -3.04 -8.90
C TYR A 63 -7.10 -1.73 -9.02
N VAL A 64 -6.63 -1.21 -7.89
CA VAL A 64 -5.81 0.01 -7.80
C VAL A 64 -4.49 -0.36 -7.15
N ASP A 65 -3.37 0.05 -7.75
CA ASP A 65 -2.04 -0.09 -7.15
C ASP A 65 -1.35 1.27 -7.08
N PHE A 66 -1.23 1.84 -5.89
CA PHE A 66 -0.62 3.16 -5.73
C PHE A 66 0.90 3.17 -5.96
N ALA A 67 1.56 2.01 -5.87
CA ALA A 67 2.99 1.93 -6.18
C ALA A 67 3.26 1.97 -7.69
N GLU A 68 2.25 1.78 -8.54
CA GLU A 68 2.43 1.83 -10.00
C GLU A 68 2.93 3.21 -10.48
N GLN A 69 2.58 4.28 -9.77
CA GLN A 69 3.00 5.65 -10.11
C GLN A 69 4.46 5.96 -9.79
N MET A 70 5.12 5.12 -9.00
CA MET A 70 6.51 5.35 -8.61
C MET A 70 7.50 4.93 -9.70
N LYS A 71 7.05 4.49 -10.89
CA LYS A 71 7.92 3.97 -11.96
C LYS A 71 8.95 5.05 -12.35
N VAL A 72 10.22 4.76 -12.09
CA VAL A 72 11.35 5.60 -12.51
C VAL A 72 11.69 5.27 -13.97
N ASP A 73 11.85 6.30 -14.81
CA ASP A 73 11.97 6.18 -16.27
C ASP A 73 13.23 5.46 -16.80
N HIS A 74 14.20 5.10 -15.96
CA HIS A 74 15.46 4.50 -16.41
C HIS A 74 15.92 3.33 -15.52
N GLY A 75 15.29 2.17 -15.67
CA GLY A 75 15.72 0.90 -15.08
C GLY A 75 14.69 -0.22 -15.27
N PRO A 76 15.06 -1.50 -15.11
CA PRO A 76 14.07 -2.58 -15.09
C PRO A 76 13.03 -2.25 -14.03
N SER A 77 11.76 -2.26 -14.45
CA SER A 77 10.60 -1.86 -13.65
C SER A 77 10.73 -2.35 -12.22
N HIS A 78 10.63 -1.43 -11.26
CA HIS A 78 10.50 -1.66 -9.81
C HIS A 78 11.08 -2.98 -9.31
N GLY A 79 12.25 -2.88 -8.67
CA GLY A 79 12.76 -3.96 -7.86
C GLY A 79 11.62 -4.48 -6.95
N PRO A 80 11.25 -5.75 -7.01
CA PRO A 80 10.11 -6.35 -6.31
C PRO A 80 10.24 -6.33 -4.77
N TRP A 81 11.42 -5.95 -4.30
CA TRP A 81 11.79 -5.76 -2.91
C TRP A 81 11.79 -4.29 -2.48
N ALA A 82 11.68 -3.36 -3.44
CA ALA A 82 11.76 -1.92 -3.18
C ALA A 82 10.61 -1.45 -2.29
N SER A 83 10.95 -0.56 -1.35
CA SER A 83 9.98 0.15 -0.54
C SER A 83 9.48 1.36 -1.31
N TRP A 84 8.27 1.85 -1.00
CA TRP A 84 7.86 3.17 -1.44
C TRP A 84 8.85 4.26 -0.99
N SER A 85 9.52 4.06 0.16
CA SER A 85 10.42 5.04 0.77
C SER A 85 11.80 5.13 0.11
N THR A 86 12.16 4.17 -0.74
CA THR A 86 13.39 4.19 -1.55
C THR A 86 13.20 4.96 -2.87
N CYS A 87 11.98 5.41 -3.15
CA CYS A 87 11.64 6.20 -4.31
C CYS A 87 11.10 7.57 -3.88
N PRO A 88 11.13 8.58 -4.75
CA PRO A 88 10.39 9.81 -4.53
C PRO A 88 8.89 9.49 -4.31
N PRO A 89 8.26 10.05 -3.27
CA PRO A 89 6.84 9.83 -3.02
C PRO A 89 6.00 10.39 -4.19
N PRO A 90 4.95 9.66 -4.63
CA PRO A 90 4.10 10.09 -5.73
C PRO A 90 3.27 11.31 -5.33
N LEU A 91 2.77 12.00 -6.35
CA LEU A 91 1.87 13.13 -6.15
C LEU A 91 0.49 12.59 -5.71
N LEU A 92 -0.09 13.22 -4.69
CA LEU A 92 -1.42 12.85 -4.20
C LEU A 92 -2.50 13.01 -5.27
N SER A 93 -2.35 13.99 -6.17
CA SER A 93 -3.27 14.16 -7.30
C SER A 93 -3.32 12.94 -8.21
N ASP A 94 -2.18 12.26 -8.41
CA ASP A 94 -2.09 11.16 -9.37
C ASP A 94 -2.61 9.87 -8.72
N CYS A 95 -2.30 9.66 -7.43
CA CYS A 95 -2.93 8.61 -6.65
C CYS A 95 -4.46 8.76 -6.64
N ARG A 96 -4.95 9.98 -6.38
CA ARG A 96 -6.39 10.31 -6.42
C ARG A 96 -6.99 9.99 -7.79
N LYS A 97 -6.37 10.43 -8.89
CA LYS A 97 -6.86 10.18 -10.25
C LYS A 97 -7.01 8.70 -10.57
N ILE A 98 -6.09 7.84 -10.14
CA ILE A 98 -6.16 6.40 -10.41
C ILE A 98 -7.33 5.76 -9.67
N LEU A 99 -7.50 6.12 -8.40
CA LEU A 99 -8.62 5.63 -7.61
C LEU A 99 -9.94 6.09 -8.21
N GLU A 100 -10.07 7.39 -8.51
CA GLU A 100 -11.26 7.97 -9.13
C GLU A 100 -11.54 7.32 -10.48
N HIS A 101 -10.53 7.16 -11.35
CA HIS A 101 -10.70 6.53 -12.66
C HIS A 101 -11.15 5.07 -12.56
N CYS A 102 -10.60 4.31 -11.60
CA CYS A 102 -11.00 2.94 -11.36
C CYS A 102 -12.48 2.87 -10.93
N LEU A 103 -12.86 3.69 -9.95
CA LEU A 103 -14.23 3.75 -9.43
C LEU A 103 -15.22 4.27 -10.48
N GLU A 104 -14.84 5.26 -11.28
CA GLU A 104 -15.61 5.78 -12.41
C GLU A 104 -15.86 4.67 -13.44
N SER A 105 -14.81 3.94 -13.83
CA SER A 105 -14.94 2.81 -14.75
C SER A 105 -15.87 1.72 -14.21
N MET A 106 -15.83 1.45 -12.90
CA MET A 106 -16.75 0.52 -12.25
C MET A 106 -18.19 1.05 -12.27
N ALA A 107 -18.40 2.33 -11.96
CA ALA A 107 -19.73 2.95 -11.96
C ALA A 107 -20.33 2.98 -13.38
N GLU A 108 -19.52 3.28 -14.40
CA GLU A 108 -19.94 3.19 -15.80
C GLU A 108 -20.39 1.77 -16.18
N LYS A 109 -19.68 0.73 -15.71
CA LYS A 109 -20.11 -0.67 -15.90
C LYS A 109 -21.42 -0.96 -15.15
N GLY A 110 -21.61 -0.39 -13.96
CA GLY A 110 -22.89 -0.48 -13.23
C GLY A 110 -24.04 0.20 -13.97
N VAL A 111 -23.80 1.33 -14.65
CA VAL A 111 -24.79 1.96 -15.53
C VAL A 111 -25.10 1.07 -16.73
N ARG A 112 -24.09 0.47 -17.38
CA ARG A 112 -24.31 -0.46 -18.50
C ARG A 112 -25.07 -1.72 -18.10
N ALA A 113 -24.89 -2.17 -16.87
CA ALA A 113 -25.63 -3.30 -16.31
C ALA A 113 -27.08 -2.92 -15.95
N GLY A 114 -27.45 -1.64 -15.99
CA GLY A 114 -28.76 -1.14 -15.56
C GLY A 114 -28.90 -1.00 -14.05
N SER A 115 -27.85 -1.27 -13.28
CA SER A 115 -27.87 -1.27 -11.81
C SER A 115 -27.70 0.13 -11.20
N ILE A 116 -27.18 1.10 -11.97
CA ILE A 116 -27.01 2.51 -11.57
C ILE A 116 -27.82 3.42 -12.49
N SER A 117 -28.74 4.19 -11.91
CA SER A 117 -29.64 5.13 -12.58
C SER A 117 -29.37 6.59 -12.19
N SER A 118 -29.83 7.52 -13.03
CA SER A 118 -29.85 8.97 -12.74
C SER A 118 -30.46 9.30 -11.36
N GLN A 119 -31.55 8.62 -10.99
CA GLN A 119 -32.23 8.83 -9.71
C GLN A 119 -31.40 8.33 -8.51
N GLN A 120 -30.72 7.18 -8.63
CA GLN A 120 -29.82 6.70 -7.57
C GLN A 120 -28.63 7.64 -7.38
N ILE A 121 -28.09 8.19 -8.48
CA ILE A 121 -27.01 9.18 -8.43
C ILE A 121 -27.48 10.45 -7.71
N PHE A 122 -28.66 10.96 -8.07
CA PHE A 122 -29.24 12.14 -7.42
C PHE A 122 -29.48 11.92 -5.92
N THR A 123 -30.12 10.82 -5.54
CA THR A 123 -30.48 10.53 -4.14
C THR A 123 -29.23 10.38 -3.27
N THR A 124 -28.22 9.65 -3.75
CA THR A 124 -26.93 9.47 -3.05
C THR A 124 -26.20 10.80 -2.90
N LEU A 125 -26.15 11.62 -3.96
CA LEU A 125 -25.50 12.93 -3.91
C LEU A 125 -26.24 13.90 -2.97
N ASN A 126 -27.58 13.95 -3.04
CA ASN A 126 -28.41 14.88 -2.27
C ASN A 126 -28.40 14.57 -0.75
N LYS A 127 -28.11 13.32 -0.38
CA LYS A 127 -27.97 12.90 1.03
C LYS A 127 -26.83 13.64 1.74
N TRP A 128 -25.72 13.88 1.04
CA TRP A 128 -24.50 14.44 1.63
C TRP A 128 -24.20 15.87 1.17
N HIS A 129 -24.76 16.29 0.04
CA HIS A 129 -24.42 17.56 -0.61
C HIS A 129 -25.63 18.46 -0.81
N ALA A 130 -25.48 19.75 -0.49
CA ALA A 130 -26.47 20.78 -0.82
C ALA A 130 -26.38 21.16 -2.30
N LEU A 131 -27.31 20.67 -3.12
CA LEU A 131 -27.22 20.73 -4.58
C LEU A 131 -27.66 22.06 -5.20
N THR A 132 -28.58 22.78 -4.55
CA THR A 132 -29.32 23.90 -5.15
C THR A 132 -28.39 24.96 -5.76
N THR A 133 -27.41 25.43 -5.00
CA THR A 133 -26.48 26.49 -5.46
C THR A 133 -25.58 25.99 -6.59
N ALA A 134 -25.07 24.76 -6.48
CA ALA A 134 -24.18 24.19 -7.48
C ALA A 134 -24.92 23.94 -8.80
N LEU A 135 -26.12 23.38 -8.74
CA LEU A 135 -26.95 23.14 -9.92
C LEU A 135 -27.39 24.44 -10.59
N ARG A 136 -27.75 25.48 -9.82
CA ARG A 136 -28.01 26.81 -10.37
C ARG A 136 -26.78 27.36 -11.09
N GLN A 137 -25.58 27.24 -10.53
CA GLN A 137 -24.36 27.71 -11.18
C GLN A 137 -24.07 26.96 -12.49
N VAL A 138 -24.28 25.63 -12.50
CA VAL A 138 -24.16 24.81 -13.72
C VAL A 138 -25.18 25.26 -14.79
N LEU A 139 -26.42 25.54 -14.39
CA LEU A 139 -27.50 25.96 -15.29
C LEU A 139 -27.39 27.42 -15.75
N GLN A 140 -26.91 28.34 -14.90
CA GLN A 140 -26.76 29.78 -15.21
C GLN A 140 -25.75 30.03 -16.33
N SER A 141 -24.82 29.10 -16.57
CA SER A 141 -23.98 29.12 -17.77
C SER A 141 -24.77 28.93 -19.08
N LYS A 142 -26.06 28.56 -19.03
CA LYS A 142 -26.87 28.12 -20.18
C LYS A 142 -28.33 28.60 -20.21
N SER A 143 -28.98 28.94 -19.09
CA SER A 143 -30.33 29.55 -19.08
C SER A 143 -30.66 30.28 -17.77
N ARG A 144 -31.61 31.24 -17.82
CA ARG A 144 -32.17 31.92 -16.63
C ARG A 144 -33.06 30.92 -15.85
N ALA A 145 -32.46 30.15 -14.95
CA ALA A 145 -33.19 29.28 -14.05
C ALA A 145 -34.05 30.11 -13.07
N SER A 146 -35.32 29.71 -12.89
CA SER A 146 -36.25 30.31 -11.92
C SER A 146 -35.77 30.12 -10.47
N ASP A 147 -35.85 31.18 -9.65
CA ASP A 147 -35.32 31.21 -8.28
C ASP A 147 -35.95 30.17 -7.31
N ARG A 148 -37.15 29.65 -7.61
CA ARG A 148 -37.93 28.77 -6.71
C ARG A 148 -37.96 27.28 -7.08
N ALA A 149 -37.12 26.82 -8.00
CA ALA A 149 -37.10 25.40 -8.39
C ALA A 149 -36.52 24.48 -7.29
N SER A 150 -37.13 23.30 -7.10
CA SER A 150 -36.64 22.28 -6.16
C SER A 150 -35.32 21.65 -6.67
N PRO A 151 -34.50 21.05 -5.78
CA PRO A 151 -33.25 20.40 -6.18
C PRO A 151 -33.44 19.30 -7.25
N ALA A 152 -34.52 18.53 -7.17
CA ALA A 152 -34.86 17.50 -8.15
C ALA A 152 -35.16 18.11 -9.54
N VAL A 153 -35.96 19.17 -9.60
CA VAL A 153 -36.27 19.86 -10.87
C VAL A 153 -35.00 20.49 -11.48
N LEU A 154 -34.12 21.04 -10.64
CA LEU A 154 -32.83 21.56 -11.09
C LEU A 154 -31.91 20.45 -11.60
N TRP A 155 -31.94 19.28 -10.96
CA TRP A 155 -31.19 18.10 -11.38
C TRP A 155 -31.62 17.62 -12.76
N ASP A 156 -32.92 17.36 -12.96
CA ASP A 156 -33.44 16.87 -14.25
C ASP A 156 -33.10 17.82 -15.39
N ARG A 157 -33.26 19.13 -15.17
CA ARG A 157 -32.89 20.16 -16.17
C ARG A 157 -31.40 20.14 -16.48
N ALA A 158 -30.55 19.96 -15.46
CA ALA A 158 -29.11 19.92 -15.64
C ALA A 158 -28.64 18.63 -16.34
N VAL A 159 -29.25 17.48 -16.01
CA VAL A 159 -28.97 16.19 -16.67
C VAL A 159 -29.39 16.26 -18.14
N LEU A 160 -30.58 16.80 -18.45
CA LEU A 160 -31.03 17.01 -19.83
C LEU A 160 -30.06 17.91 -20.62
N ALA A 161 -29.62 19.02 -20.02
CA ALA A 161 -28.66 19.92 -20.64
C ALA A 161 -27.28 19.28 -20.85
N MET A 162 -26.83 18.41 -19.93
CA MET A 162 -25.58 17.66 -20.04
C MET A 162 -25.67 16.53 -21.08
N SER A 163 -26.81 15.84 -21.15
CA SER A 163 -27.09 14.78 -22.13
C SER A 163 -27.10 15.32 -23.57
N GLY A 164 -27.60 16.54 -23.77
CA GLY A 164 -27.52 17.23 -25.06
C GLY A 164 -26.09 17.55 -25.53
N GLN A 165 -25.12 17.61 -24.61
CA GLN A 165 -23.71 17.90 -24.92
C GLN A 165 -22.83 16.66 -25.06
N CYS A 166 -23.30 15.49 -24.59
CA CYS A 166 -22.56 14.24 -24.77
C CYS A 166 -22.58 13.86 -26.26
N THR A 167 -21.41 13.90 -26.90
CA THR A 167 -21.27 13.54 -28.32
C THR A 167 -21.60 12.06 -28.54
N GLY A 168 -22.24 11.72 -29.67
CA GLY A 168 -22.60 10.34 -30.00
C GLY A 168 -21.40 9.38 -30.02
N ALA A 169 -20.18 9.88 -30.32
CA ALA A 169 -18.94 9.11 -30.30
C ALA A 169 -18.45 8.80 -28.86
N GLU A 170 -18.64 9.71 -27.92
CA GLU A 170 -18.28 9.53 -26.51
C GLU A 170 -19.24 8.55 -25.83
N VAL A 171 -20.54 8.67 -26.12
CA VAL A 171 -21.57 7.71 -25.71
C VAL A 171 -21.31 6.34 -26.37
N GLY A 172 -20.90 6.30 -27.64
CA GLY A 172 -20.55 5.05 -28.33
C GLY A 172 -19.34 4.31 -27.76
N ARG A 173 -18.31 5.04 -27.32
CA ARG A 173 -17.15 4.46 -26.59
C ARG A 173 -17.54 4.00 -25.20
N ILE A 174 -18.28 4.82 -24.46
CA ILE A 174 -18.73 4.49 -23.09
C ILE A 174 -19.79 3.39 -23.11
N LEU A 175 -20.51 3.13 -24.20
CA LEU A 175 -21.42 1.99 -24.30
C LEU A 175 -20.76 0.72 -24.88
N GLY A 176 -19.50 0.80 -25.32
CA GLY A 176 -18.72 -0.37 -25.74
C GLY A 176 -19.18 -1.01 -27.06
N PHE A 177 -19.64 -0.22 -28.04
CA PHE A 177 -20.09 -0.72 -29.36
C PHE A 177 -18.93 -1.12 -30.30
N GLY A 178 -17.97 -1.89 -29.81
CA GLY A 178 -16.94 -2.57 -30.59
C GLY A 178 -17.36 -4.00 -30.94
N GLU A 179 -17.62 -4.24 -32.23
CA GLU A 179 -17.67 -5.53 -32.94
C GLU A 179 -18.75 -6.59 -32.64
N LYS A 180 -19.58 -6.51 -31.59
CA LYS A 180 -20.78 -7.37 -31.49
C LYS A 180 -22.07 -6.57 -31.30
N LYS A 181 -22.74 -6.32 -32.43
CA LYS A 181 -24.10 -5.78 -32.53
C LYS A 181 -25.12 -6.78 -31.98
N ASN A 182 -25.41 -6.74 -30.68
CA ASN A 182 -26.73 -7.11 -30.19
C ASN A 182 -27.40 -5.82 -29.69
N GLY A 183 -28.49 -5.44 -30.35
CA GLY A 183 -29.10 -4.12 -30.27
C GLY A 183 -29.82 -3.88 -28.96
N LEU A 184 -29.37 -2.86 -28.23
CA LEU A 184 -30.14 -2.22 -27.17
C LEU A 184 -31.35 -1.51 -27.79
N SER A 185 -32.48 -1.50 -27.09
CA SER A 185 -33.62 -0.70 -27.50
C SER A 185 -33.25 0.80 -27.45
N PHE A 186 -33.95 1.62 -28.24
CA PHE A 186 -33.75 3.08 -28.21
C PHE A 186 -33.95 3.66 -26.80
N GLU A 187 -34.89 3.08 -26.03
CA GLU A 187 -35.19 3.46 -24.65
C GLU A 187 -34.01 3.14 -23.72
N GLU A 188 -33.46 1.92 -23.77
CA GLU A 188 -32.29 1.52 -22.96
C GLU A 188 -31.08 2.40 -23.25
N ALA A 189 -30.82 2.71 -24.52
CA ALA A 189 -29.76 3.61 -24.93
C ALA A 189 -29.96 5.03 -24.37
N SER A 190 -31.21 5.52 -24.33
CA SER A 190 -31.57 6.80 -23.73
C SER A 190 -31.35 6.82 -22.22
N TYR A 191 -31.80 5.78 -21.50
CA TYR A 191 -31.61 5.66 -20.04
C TYR A 191 -30.15 5.59 -19.63
N MET A 192 -29.32 4.85 -20.38
CA MET A 192 -27.88 4.80 -20.11
C MET A 192 -27.21 6.14 -20.40
N LYS A 193 -27.59 6.81 -21.50
CA LYS A 193 -27.08 8.14 -21.83
C LYS A 193 -27.40 9.15 -20.73
N GLU A 194 -28.64 9.12 -20.21
CA GLU A 194 -29.06 9.95 -19.08
C GLU A 194 -28.21 9.68 -17.83
N SER A 195 -28.02 8.40 -17.49
CA SER A 195 -27.28 7.99 -16.29
C SER A 195 -25.78 8.34 -16.36
N ILE A 196 -25.17 8.25 -17.54
CA ILE A 196 -23.80 8.73 -17.78
C ILE A 196 -23.72 10.26 -17.63
N ALA A 197 -24.70 10.99 -18.18
CA ALA A 197 -24.76 12.44 -18.02
C ALA A 197 -24.94 12.85 -16.56
N ALA A 198 -25.73 12.08 -15.80
CA ALA A 198 -25.90 12.23 -14.35
C ALA A 198 -24.59 12.01 -13.57
N LEU A 199 -23.81 10.96 -13.88
CA LEU A 199 -22.49 10.76 -13.24
C LEU A 199 -21.54 11.94 -13.51
N LYS A 200 -21.48 12.41 -14.75
CA LYS A 200 -20.68 13.59 -15.13
C LYS A 200 -21.12 14.86 -14.39
N LEU A 201 -22.44 15.05 -14.26
CA LEU A 201 -23.01 16.17 -13.52
C LEU A 201 -22.67 16.08 -12.02
N ALA A 202 -22.78 14.90 -11.41
CA ALA A 202 -22.43 14.69 -10.00
C ALA A 202 -20.95 15.04 -9.73
N LYS A 203 -20.04 14.56 -10.56
CA LYS A 203 -18.61 14.93 -10.49
C LYS A 203 -18.43 16.44 -10.57
N LYS A 204 -19.12 17.09 -11.51
CA LYS A 204 -19.03 18.55 -11.68
C LYS A 204 -19.53 19.34 -10.48
N VAL A 205 -20.61 18.88 -9.84
CA VAL A 205 -21.14 19.48 -8.61
C VAL A 205 -20.12 19.38 -7.47
N ILE A 206 -19.49 18.22 -7.29
CA ILE A 206 -18.46 18.03 -6.25
C ILE A 206 -17.23 18.90 -6.53
N GLU A 207 -16.77 18.99 -7.79
CA GLU A 207 -15.66 19.88 -8.17
C GLU A 207 -15.96 21.35 -7.83
N LEU A 208 -17.17 21.83 -8.10
CA LEU A 208 -17.57 23.20 -7.76
C LEU A 208 -17.54 23.43 -6.24
N GLN A 209 -18.11 22.49 -5.48
CA GLN A 209 -18.11 22.57 -4.01
C GLN A 209 -16.72 22.47 -3.41
N GLN A 210 -15.83 21.67 -3.99
CA GLN A 210 -14.42 21.60 -3.61
C GLN A 210 -13.72 22.94 -3.90
N GLY A 211 -14.04 23.58 -5.03
CA GLY A 211 -13.58 24.92 -5.37
C GLY A 211 -13.97 25.98 -4.34
N TRP A 212 -15.19 25.93 -3.80
CA TRP A 212 -15.64 26.84 -2.74
C TRP A 212 -14.87 26.65 -1.42
N LYS A 213 -14.37 25.44 -1.15
CA LYS A 213 -13.62 25.08 0.06
C LYS A 213 -12.10 25.29 -0.08
N ALA A 214 -11.61 25.62 -1.28
CA ALA A 214 -10.19 25.73 -1.62
C ALA A 214 -9.39 26.61 -0.64
N ASN A 215 -9.89 27.82 -0.37
CA ASN A 215 -9.19 28.77 0.49
C ASN A 215 -9.15 28.29 1.95
N ALA A 216 -10.22 27.65 2.43
CA ALA A 216 -10.28 27.09 3.77
C ALA A 216 -9.32 25.89 3.94
N ILE A 217 -9.25 25.01 2.94
CA ILE A 217 -8.28 23.89 2.92
C ILE A 217 -6.84 24.43 2.88
N SER A 218 -6.58 25.45 2.05
CA SER A 218 -5.28 26.11 2.03
C SER A 218 -4.94 26.67 3.41
N HIS A 219 -5.82 27.45 4.03
CA HIS A 219 -5.60 27.99 5.38
C HIS A 219 -5.34 26.89 6.42
N MET A 220 -6.13 25.81 6.38
CA MET A 220 -5.98 24.63 7.25
C MET A 220 -4.58 24.02 7.12
N ASN A 221 -4.11 23.79 5.89
CA ASN A 221 -2.78 23.24 5.62
C ASN A 221 -1.64 24.16 6.08
N HIS A 222 -1.80 25.49 6.01
CA HIS A 222 -0.77 26.45 6.43
C HIS A 222 -0.71 26.61 7.96
N THR A 223 -1.86 26.58 8.63
CA THR A 223 -1.96 26.81 10.08
C THR A 223 -1.84 25.53 10.91
N GLY A 224 -2.00 24.35 10.30
CA GLY A 224 -2.00 23.07 11.00
C GLY A 224 -3.27 22.80 11.80
N VAL A 225 -4.28 23.67 11.73
CA VAL A 225 -5.59 23.45 12.35
C VAL A 225 -6.27 22.25 11.68
N PHE A 226 -6.96 21.41 12.43
CA PHE A 226 -7.69 20.27 11.85
C PHE A 226 -9.17 20.56 11.67
N SER A 227 -9.72 20.23 10.50
CA SER A 227 -11.16 20.18 10.25
C SER A 227 -11.55 18.89 9.55
N ARG A 228 -12.40 18.10 10.20
CA ARG A 228 -12.94 16.86 9.65
C ARG A 228 -13.74 17.11 8.37
N THR A 229 -14.58 18.15 8.34
CA THR A 229 -15.43 18.46 7.19
C THR A 229 -14.62 18.85 5.95
N LEU A 230 -13.55 19.64 6.12
CA LEU A 230 -12.67 20.00 5.02
C LEU A 230 -11.88 18.78 4.52
N THR A 231 -11.39 17.96 5.45
CA THR A 231 -10.65 16.72 5.14
C THR A 231 -11.51 15.69 4.41
N HIS A 232 -12.76 15.50 4.84
CA HIS A 232 -13.71 14.64 4.14
C HIS A 232 -14.02 15.18 2.73
N SER A 233 -14.04 16.50 2.54
CA SER A 233 -14.38 17.05 1.23
C SER A 233 -13.39 16.68 0.11
N CYS A 234 -12.14 16.35 0.47
CA CYS A 234 -11.15 15.88 -0.49
C CYS A 234 -11.41 14.44 -0.98
N THR A 235 -12.21 13.66 -0.25
CA THR A 235 -12.56 12.26 -0.57
C THR A 235 -14.02 12.10 -1.00
N ASP A 236 -14.77 13.19 -1.21
CA ASP A 236 -16.21 13.14 -1.51
C ASP A 236 -16.52 12.34 -2.78
N TRP A 237 -15.78 12.57 -3.86
CA TRP A 237 -16.02 11.87 -5.13
C TRP A 237 -15.78 10.35 -5.04
N PRO A 238 -14.61 9.84 -4.61
CA PRO A 238 -14.41 8.41 -4.48
C PRO A 238 -15.37 7.76 -3.48
N CYS A 239 -15.70 8.43 -2.37
CA CYS A 239 -16.65 7.88 -1.39
C CYS A 239 -18.10 7.84 -1.91
N LEU A 240 -18.52 8.82 -2.72
CA LEU A 240 -19.82 8.78 -3.38
C LEU A 240 -19.92 7.62 -4.39
N LEU A 241 -18.86 7.39 -5.17
CA LEU A 241 -18.82 6.24 -6.09
C LEU A 241 -18.85 4.91 -5.34
N LEU A 242 -18.14 4.80 -4.21
CA LEU A 242 -18.21 3.62 -3.35
C LEU A 242 -19.62 3.37 -2.81
N GLU A 243 -20.31 4.41 -2.35
CA GLU A 243 -21.70 4.30 -1.89
C GLU A 243 -22.64 3.88 -3.02
N LEU A 244 -22.52 4.50 -4.21
CA LEU A 244 -23.31 4.14 -5.39
C LEU A 244 -23.09 2.68 -5.81
N LEU A 245 -21.83 2.24 -5.90
CA LEU A 245 -21.49 0.86 -6.26
C LEU A 245 -22.00 -0.13 -5.19
N SER A 246 -21.93 0.25 -3.92
CA SER A 246 -22.44 -0.58 -2.82
C SER A 246 -23.96 -0.72 -2.90
N GLN A 247 -24.68 0.38 -3.15
CA GLN A 247 -26.13 0.38 -3.31
C GLN A 247 -26.60 -0.35 -4.57
N ALA A 248 -25.82 -0.29 -5.65
CA ALA A 248 -26.08 -1.02 -6.89
C ALA A 248 -25.75 -2.52 -6.79
N ALA A 249 -25.01 -2.94 -5.75
CA ALA A 249 -24.63 -4.32 -5.59
C ALA A 249 -25.86 -5.21 -5.34
N GLU A 250 -26.06 -6.19 -6.23
CA GLU A 250 -27.19 -7.13 -6.23
C GLU A 250 -26.69 -8.55 -6.57
N ILE A 251 -27.23 -9.54 -5.86
CA ILE A 251 -26.87 -10.95 -6.05
C ILE A 251 -27.21 -11.39 -7.48
N ASP A 252 -26.34 -12.20 -8.09
CA ASP A 252 -26.48 -12.72 -9.47
C ASP A 252 -26.62 -11.71 -10.61
N HIS A 253 -26.55 -10.39 -10.31
CA HIS A 253 -26.69 -9.33 -11.31
C HIS A 253 -25.45 -8.44 -11.41
N PHE A 254 -25.08 -7.75 -10.33
CA PHE A 254 -23.94 -6.83 -10.31
C PHE A 254 -23.24 -6.88 -8.96
N GLN A 255 -22.05 -7.48 -8.91
CA GLN A 255 -21.30 -7.68 -7.67
C GLN A 255 -19.92 -7.01 -7.74
N PRO A 256 -19.86 -5.68 -7.49
CA PRO A 256 -18.63 -4.93 -7.51
C PRO A 256 -17.77 -5.24 -6.29
N LYS A 257 -16.45 -5.21 -6.46
CA LYS A 257 -15.44 -5.30 -5.40
C LYS A 257 -14.26 -4.41 -5.71
N LEU A 258 -13.57 -3.94 -4.69
CA LEU A 258 -12.40 -3.08 -4.84
C LEU A 258 -11.20 -3.68 -4.12
N VAL A 259 -10.09 -3.82 -4.84
CA VAL A 259 -8.79 -4.14 -4.28
C VAL A 259 -7.91 -2.89 -4.36
N ILE A 260 -7.42 -2.43 -3.21
CA ILE A 260 -6.46 -1.33 -3.11
C ILE A 260 -5.13 -1.89 -2.64
N ASN A 261 -4.14 -1.93 -3.52
CA ASN A 261 -2.78 -2.37 -3.23
C ASN A 261 -1.87 -1.19 -2.87
N ASN A 262 -0.98 -1.42 -1.91
CA ASN A 262 -0.03 -0.45 -1.38
C ASN A 262 -0.71 0.81 -0.82
N ILE A 263 -1.75 0.62 0.00
CA ILE A 263 -2.54 1.72 0.61
C ILE A 263 -1.68 2.72 1.40
N GLU A 264 -0.60 2.24 2.03
CA GLU A 264 0.36 3.05 2.78
C GLU A 264 0.98 4.18 1.95
N VAL A 265 1.04 4.02 0.62
CA VAL A 265 1.61 5.03 -0.29
C VAL A 265 0.87 6.37 -0.18
N LEU A 266 -0.45 6.34 0.03
CA LEU A 266 -1.23 7.58 0.21
C LEU A 266 -0.78 8.37 1.45
N LYS A 267 -0.42 7.67 2.54
CA LYS A 267 0.07 8.31 3.78
C LYS A 267 1.33 9.13 3.53
N HIS A 268 2.10 8.78 2.49
CA HIS A 268 3.37 9.42 2.17
C HIS A 268 3.35 10.26 0.89
N ALA A 269 2.20 10.37 0.22
CA ALA A 269 2.06 11.12 -1.01
C ALA A 269 2.30 12.63 -0.80
N THR A 270 2.95 13.26 -1.78
CA THR A 270 3.25 14.70 -1.74
C THR A 270 2.08 15.53 -2.25
N VAL A 271 1.83 16.66 -1.59
CA VAL A 271 0.78 17.60 -1.99
C VAL A 271 1.34 18.54 -3.05
N ASN A 272 0.66 18.63 -4.18
CA ASN A 272 0.99 19.55 -5.28
C ASN A 272 -0.11 20.58 -5.57
N ASN A 273 -1.28 20.44 -4.95
CA ASN A 273 -2.46 21.25 -5.24
C ASN A 273 -3.02 21.88 -3.96
N LYS A 274 -3.31 23.18 -4.01
CA LYS A 274 -3.96 23.94 -2.92
C LYS A 274 -5.37 23.42 -2.58
N LEU A 275 -5.97 22.61 -3.46
CA LEU A 275 -7.31 22.01 -3.28
C LEU A 275 -7.33 20.73 -2.43
N SER A 276 -6.17 20.21 -2.04
CA SER A 276 -6.08 18.93 -1.32
C SER A 276 -5.45 19.09 0.05
N VAL A 277 -5.87 18.23 0.98
CA VAL A 277 -5.18 18.01 2.26
C VAL A 277 -3.89 17.21 2.07
N SER A 278 -3.11 17.08 3.14
CA SER A 278 -1.92 16.23 3.19
C SER A 278 -2.23 14.75 2.90
N GLY A 279 -1.23 14.00 2.42
CA GLY A 279 -1.34 12.57 2.18
C GLY A 279 -1.91 11.77 3.36
N PRO A 280 -1.39 11.94 4.60
CA PRO A 280 -1.95 11.29 5.79
C PRO A 280 -3.43 11.61 6.01
N LEU A 281 -3.82 12.89 5.95
CA LEU A 281 -5.21 13.28 6.15
C LEU A 281 -6.14 12.71 5.07
N TYR A 282 -5.69 12.66 3.81
CA TYR A 282 -6.46 12.06 2.72
C TYR A 282 -6.62 10.55 2.93
N HIS A 283 -5.53 9.87 3.26
CA HIS A 283 -5.49 8.44 3.57
C HIS A 283 -6.46 8.07 4.70
N ASP A 284 -6.36 8.76 5.83
CA ASP A 284 -7.18 8.48 7.01
C ASP A 284 -8.65 8.79 6.74
N SER A 285 -8.94 9.88 6.03
CA SER A 285 -10.28 10.26 5.57
C SER A 285 -10.91 9.17 4.70
N LEU A 286 -10.16 8.66 3.71
CA LEU A 286 -10.63 7.63 2.80
C LEU A 286 -10.97 6.34 3.54
N ILE A 287 -10.04 5.85 4.37
CA ILE A 287 -10.22 4.60 5.13
C ILE A 287 -11.37 4.74 6.13
N TRP A 288 -11.41 5.85 6.88
CA TRP A 288 -12.47 6.10 7.84
C TRP A 288 -13.86 6.11 7.19
N ARG A 289 -13.98 6.73 6.01
CA ARG A 289 -15.25 6.78 5.28
C ARG A 289 -15.65 5.42 4.69
N ILE A 290 -14.69 4.59 4.26
CA ILE A 290 -14.95 3.19 3.85
C ILE A 290 -15.49 2.39 5.04
N ILE A 291 -14.85 2.50 6.21
CA ILE A 291 -15.29 1.83 7.44
C ILE A 291 -16.69 2.31 7.83
N ALA A 292 -16.93 3.62 7.82
CA ALA A 292 -18.22 4.20 8.16
C ALA A 292 -19.34 3.75 7.21
N LEU A 293 -19.06 3.67 5.90
CA LEU A 293 -20.01 3.15 4.92
C LEU A 293 -20.33 1.68 5.18
N GLY A 294 -19.30 0.86 5.47
CA GLY A 294 -19.46 -0.54 5.85
C GLY A 294 -20.35 -0.74 7.08
N ALA A 295 -20.04 -0.01 8.16
CA ALA A 295 -20.74 -0.13 9.43
C ALA A 295 -22.21 0.31 9.36
N ASN A 296 -22.52 1.36 8.59
CA ASN A 296 -23.87 1.93 8.54
C ASN A 296 -24.76 1.31 7.45
N GLU A 297 -24.22 1.06 6.26
CA GLU A 297 -25.02 0.73 5.06
C GLU A 297 -24.62 -0.59 4.39
N ARG A 298 -23.52 -1.21 4.86
CA ARG A 298 -22.81 -2.32 4.23
C ARG A 298 -22.24 -1.94 2.86
N CYS A 299 -20.92 -1.82 2.81
CA CYS A 299 -20.15 -1.43 1.64
C CYS A 299 -19.93 -2.64 0.71
N LEU A 300 -19.65 -2.42 -0.57
CA LEU A 300 -19.07 -3.45 -1.43
C LEU A 300 -17.76 -4.01 -0.81
N PRO A 301 -17.33 -5.24 -1.11
CA PRO A 301 -16.09 -5.78 -0.56
C PRO A 301 -14.87 -4.95 -0.95
N VAL A 302 -14.21 -4.38 0.06
CA VAL A 302 -12.96 -3.61 -0.08
C VAL A 302 -11.82 -4.39 0.55
N ILE A 303 -10.83 -4.76 -0.25
CA ILE A 303 -9.62 -5.46 0.18
C ILE A 303 -8.43 -4.49 0.12
N LEU A 304 -7.92 -4.13 1.29
CA LEU A 304 -6.70 -3.34 1.44
C LEU A 304 -5.50 -4.29 1.52
N VAL A 305 -4.51 -4.10 0.64
CA VAL A 305 -3.30 -4.93 0.58
C VAL A 305 -2.09 -4.08 0.86
N THR A 306 -1.24 -4.51 1.79
CA THR A 306 -0.07 -3.73 2.21
C THR A 306 1.06 -4.61 2.72
N SER A 307 2.29 -4.11 2.66
CA SER A 307 3.43 -4.70 3.38
C SER A 307 3.95 -3.82 4.50
N ASP A 308 3.24 -2.75 4.83
CA ASP A 308 3.60 -1.82 5.89
C ASP A 308 3.15 -2.36 7.25
N SER A 309 4.04 -2.30 8.24
CA SER A 309 3.77 -2.80 9.58
C SER A 309 2.83 -1.91 10.40
N TYR A 310 2.61 -0.66 9.98
CA TYR A 310 1.58 0.21 10.54
C TYR A 310 0.21 -0.50 10.61
N TYR A 311 -0.09 -1.28 9.56
CA TYR A 311 -1.32 -2.05 9.43
C TYR A 311 -1.36 -3.35 10.24
N SER A 312 -0.25 -3.76 10.84
CA SER A 312 -0.24 -4.93 11.73
C SER A 312 -0.92 -4.61 13.06
N TYR A 313 -0.69 -3.41 13.63
CA TYR A 313 -1.23 -3.07 14.95
C TYR A 313 -1.57 -1.58 15.13
N GLU A 314 -0.69 -0.66 14.76
CA GLU A 314 -0.86 0.78 15.02
C GLU A 314 -2.15 1.35 14.42
N ALA A 315 -2.51 0.91 13.20
CA ALA A 315 -3.75 1.33 12.56
C ALA A 315 -5.00 1.04 13.43
N PHE A 316 -5.02 -0.07 14.18
CA PHE A 316 -6.16 -0.40 15.04
C PHE A 316 -6.28 0.53 16.25
N LEU A 317 -5.15 1.04 16.75
CA LEU A 317 -5.11 2.01 17.83
C LEU A 317 -5.54 3.39 17.34
N GLU A 318 -5.01 3.84 16.20
CA GLU A 318 -5.30 5.17 15.66
C GLU A 318 -6.78 5.33 15.23
N PHE A 319 -7.37 4.30 14.62
CA PHE A 319 -8.79 4.31 14.25
C PHE A 319 -9.73 3.90 15.40
N GLY A 320 -9.19 3.52 16.58
CA GLY A 320 -9.92 3.42 17.84
C GLY A 320 -10.77 2.16 18.08
N TYR A 321 -10.79 1.18 17.17
CA TYR A 321 -11.49 -0.11 17.39
C TYR A 321 -10.72 -1.31 16.82
N MET A 322 -10.52 -2.35 17.63
CA MET A 322 -9.79 -3.56 17.18
C MET A 322 -10.52 -4.34 16.08
N GLN A 323 -11.83 -4.15 15.92
CA GLN A 323 -12.66 -4.85 14.94
C GLN A 323 -12.97 -4.01 13.69
N ILE A 324 -12.27 -2.88 13.45
CA ILE A 324 -12.48 -2.07 12.23
C ILE A 324 -12.17 -2.83 10.92
N PHE A 325 -11.25 -3.80 10.97
CA PHE A 325 -10.80 -4.58 9.80
C PHE A 325 -10.98 -6.07 10.06
N ILE A 326 -11.37 -6.81 9.01
CA ILE A 326 -11.08 -8.25 8.95
C ILE A 326 -9.60 -8.39 8.59
N SER A 327 -8.73 -8.58 9.58
CA SER A 327 -7.28 -8.59 9.37
C SER A 327 -6.71 -9.99 9.15
N ARG A 328 -5.93 -10.13 8.07
CA ARG A 328 -5.23 -11.36 7.68
C ARG A 328 -3.77 -11.05 7.39
N GLU A 329 -2.92 -11.55 8.27
CA GLU A 329 -1.47 -11.45 8.17
C GLU A 329 -0.89 -12.72 7.52
N THR A 330 0.00 -12.59 6.53
CA THR A 330 0.59 -13.73 5.81
C THR A 330 2.11 -13.68 5.77
N PHE A 331 2.76 -14.81 6.10
CA PHE A 331 4.20 -14.90 6.35
C PHE A 331 5.00 -15.75 5.37
N GLY A 332 4.40 -16.13 4.23
CA GLY A 332 5.05 -17.03 3.27
C GLY A 332 4.71 -18.49 3.55
N TRP A 333 5.61 -19.41 3.19
CA TRP A 333 5.47 -20.86 3.47
C TRP A 333 6.36 -21.25 4.62
N THR A 334 6.02 -22.31 5.34
CA THR A 334 7.00 -22.98 6.20
C THR A 334 8.07 -23.68 5.32
N PRO A 335 9.27 -23.98 5.85
CA PRO A 335 10.26 -24.77 5.12
C PRO A 335 9.71 -26.11 4.62
N GLN A 336 8.86 -26.77 5.43
CA GLN A 336 8.26 -28.06 5.07
C GLN A 336 7.24 -27.90 3.94
N GLU A 337 6.35 -26.91 4.02
CA GLU A 337 5.39 -26.59 2.95
C GLU A 337 6.11 -26.27 1.64
N ALA A 338 7.09 -25.37 1.69
CA ALA A 338 7.86 -24.99 0.51
C ALA A 338 8.56 -26.19 -0.11
N LYS A 339 9.20 -27.04 0.71
CA LYS A 339 9.89 -28.26 0.27
C LYS A 339 8.97 -29.16 -0.57
N MET A 340 7.73 -29.37 -0.15
CA MET A 340 6.76 -30.20 -0.88
C MET A 340 6.40 -29.66 -2.27
N HIS A 341 6.49 -28.34 -2.46
CA HIS A 341 6.10 -27.69 -3.71
C HIS A 341 7.25 -27.40 -4.66
N VAL A 342 8.49 -27.28 -4.14
CA VAL A 342 9.63 -26.83 -4.95
C VAL A 342 10.70 -27.89 -5.18
N VAL A 343 10.84 -28.84 -4.25
CA VAL A 343 11.75 -29.97 -4.46
C VAL A 343 11.15 -30.87 -5.54
N THR A 344 12.01 -31.51 -6.33
CA THR A 344 11.71 -32.32 -7.54
C THR A 344 11.34 -31.52 -8.77
N ASP A 345 10.52 -30.49 -8.64
CA ASP A 345 10.03 -29.69 -9.76
C ASP A 345 10.99 -28.56 -10.19
N TYR A 346 11.61 -27.88 -9.22
CA TYR A 346 12.42 -26.68 -9.47
C TYR A 346 13.84 -26.82 -8.91
N PHE A 347 13.95 -27.41 -7.72
CA PHE A 347 15.22 -27.61 -7.02
C PHE A 347 15.42 -29.08 -6.63
N SER A 348 16.67 -29.52 -6.54
CA SER A 348 17.04 -30.79 -5.92
C SER A 348 16.93 -30.68 -4.40
N LEU A 349 16.99 -31.82 -3.69
CA LEU A 349 17.00 -31.82 -2.23
C LEU A 349 18.24 -31.13 -1.65
N SER A 350 19.42 -31.29 -2.28
CA SER A 350 20.66 -30.63 -1.84
C SER A 350 20.57 -29.12 -2.04
N GLU A 351 20.10 -28.67 -3.20
CA GLU A 351 19.87 -27.25 -3.48
C GLU A 351 18.87 -26.64 -2.49
N TRP A 352 17.78 -27.35 -2.18
CA TRP A 352 16.79 -26.90 -1.20
C TRP A 352 17.37 -26.70 0.19
N ASN A 353 18.26 -27.59 0.65
CA ASN A 353 18.89 -27.44 1.97
C ASN A 353 19.70 -26.15 2.05
N VAL A 354 20.46 -25.82 0.99
CA VAL A 354 21.19 -24.54 0.88
C VAL A 354 20.21 -23.37 0.91
N ILE A 355 19.13 -23.42 0.13
CA ILE A 355 18.12 -22.34 0.10
C ILE A 355 17.47 -22.13 1.47
N ALA A 356 17.00 -23.21 2.12
CA ALA A 356 16.34 -23.14 3.41
C ALA A 356 17.26 -22.57 4.50
N GLU A 357 18.55 -22.89 4.42
CA GLU A 357 19.55 -22.35 5.33
C GLU A 357 19.90 -20.88 5.03
N VAL A 358 19.99 -20.50 3.75
CA VAL A 358 20.48 -19.17 3.35
C VAL A 358 19.37 -18.13 3.23
N LEU A 359 18.36 -18.41 2.42
CA LEU A 359 17.32 -17.46 2.01
C LEU A 359 15.98 -17.70 2.73
N GLY A 360 15.76 -18.93 3.19
CA GLY A 360 14.48 -19.37 3.75
C GLY A 360 13.41 -19.57 2.67
N PRO A 361 12.18 -19.94 3.08
CA PRO A 361 11.09 -20.36 2.19
C PRO A 361 10.30 -19.18 1.56
N ASN A 362 10.89 -17.99 1.46
CA ASN A 362 10.18 -16.82 0.92
C ASN A 362 9.89 -17.04 -0.59
N PRO A 363 8.61 -17.03 -1.02
CA PRO A 363 8.25 -17.35 -2.42
C PRO A 363 8.95 -16.50 -3.47
N ARG A 364 9.25 -15.23 -3.16
CA ARG A 364 9.96 -14.34 -4.08
C ARG A 364 11.42 -14.75 -4.27
N HIS A 365 12.12 -15.09 -3.18
CA HIS A 365 13.49 -15.61 -3.28
C HIS A 365 13.54 -16.88 -4.12
N LEU A 366 12.58 -17.79 -3.90
CA LEU A 366 12.53 -19.05 -4.65
C LEU A 366 12.30 -18.81 -6.15
N PHE A 367 11.40 -17.90 -6.51
CA PHE A 367 11.13 -17.53 -7.89
C PHE A 367 12.36 -16.92 -8.59
N GLU A 368 12.99 -15.92 -7.96
CA GLU A 368 14.14 -15.22 -8.55
C GLU A 368 15.36 -16.12 -8.69
N LEU A 369 15.62 -16.94 -7.68
CA LEU A 369 16.72 -17.90 -7.73
C LEU A 369 16.47 -18.97 -8.80
N TYR A 370 15.22 -19.41 -8.98
CA TYR A 370 14.88 -20.32 -10.06
C TYR A 370 15.07 -19.69 -11.44
N ALA A 371 14.69 -18.43 -11.62
CA ALA A 371 14.93 -17.68 -12.85
C ALA A 371 16.43 -17.57 -13.15
N LEU A 372 17.26 -17.23 -12.17
CA LEU A 372 18.71 -17.17 -12.30
C LEU A 372 19.32 -18.53 -12.65
N LYS A 373 18.84 -19.60 -12.01
CA LYS A 373 19.25 -20.98 -12.32
C LYS A 373 18.97 -21.35 -13.78
N GLN A 374 17.78 -20.99 -14.30
CA GLN A 374 17.45 -21.22 -15.70
C GLN A 374 18.37 -20.43 -16.64
N SER A 375 18.60 -19.15 -16.37
CA SER A 375 19.50 -18.31 -17.18
C SER A 375 20.94 -18.85 -17.18
N ASN A 376 21.45 -19.30 -16.04
CA ASN A 376 22.79 -19.89 -15.94
C ASN A 376 22.90 -21.20 -16.71
N TYR A 377 21.86 -22.04 -16.68
CA TYR A 377 21.81 -23.26 -17.49
C TYR A 377 21.88 -22.97 -18.99
N HIS A 378 21.21 -21.91 -19.47
CA HIS A 378 21.33 -21.47 -20.87
C HIS A 378 22.74 -20.95 -21.22
N LEU A 379 23.39 -20.25 -20.30
CA LEU A 379 24.76 -19.78 -20.48
C LEU A 379 25.77 -20.95 -20.51
N LYS A 380 25.57 -22.00 -19.69
CA LYS A 380 26.42 -23.20 -19.73
C LYS A 380 26.30 -24.00 -21.01
N GLN A 381 25.12 -24.02 -21.61
CA GLN A 381 24.93 -24.65 -22.94
C GLN A 381 25.66 -23.88 -24.06
N THR A 382 26.04 -22.62 -23.82
CA THR A 382 26.70 -21.76 -24.83
C THR A 382 28.17 -21.46 -24.51
N LYS A 383 28.61 -21.64 -23.25
CA LYS A 383 29.99 -21.43 -22.78
C LYS A 383 30.35 -22.49 -21.75
N ASP A 384 31.49 -23.18 -21.92
CA ASP A 384 32.06 -24.17 -20.97
C ASP A 384 32.48 -23.50 -19.66
N THR A 385 31.51 -23.16 -18.81
CA THR A 385 31.74 -22.52 -17.50
C THR A 385 31.17 -23.39 -16.39
N THR A 386 32.04 -23.77 -15.44
CA THR A 386 31.72 -24.59 -14.27
C THR A 386 31.24 -23.71 -13.10
N SER A 387 29.99 -23.24 -13.13
CA SER A 387 29.37 -22.61 -11.95
C SER A 387 28.64 -23.64 -11.09
N THR A 388 28.75 -23.56 -9.78
CA THR A 388 27.98 -24.38 -8.82
C THR A 388 26.63 -23.72 -8.51
N PHE A 389 25.75 -24.40 -7.77
CA PHE A 389 24.49 -23.79 -7.35
C PHE A 389 24.71 -22.76 -6.24
N GLU A 390 25.68 -23.02 -5.39
CA GLU A 390 26.18 -22.13 -4.33
C GLU A 390 26.65 -20.80 -4.94
N ASP A 391 27.38 -20.83 -6.08
CA ASP A 391 27.77 -19.61 -6.80
C ASP A 391 26.55 -18.79 -7.27
N ILE A 392 25.45 -19.45 -7.65
CA ILE A 392 24.21 -18.77 -8.05
C ILE A 392 23.55 -18.13 -6.82
N VAL A 393 23.53 -18.82 -5.68
CA VAL A 393 23.00 -18.28 -4.42
C VAL A 393 23.83 -17.08 -3.97
N ASP A 394 25.16 -17.17 -4.04
CA ASP A 394 26.05 -16.08 -3.66
C ASP A 394 25.92 -14.87 -4.59
N ALA A 395 25.81 -15.10 -5.91
CA ALA A 395 25.52 -14.05 -6.88
C ALA A 395 24.16 -13.39 -6.59
N TYR A 396 23.14 -14.16 -6.21
CA TYR A 396 21.83 -13.64 -5.84
C TYR A 396 21.87 -12.83 -4.53
N ILE A 397 22.59 -13.30 -3.51
CA ILE A 397 22.81 -12.53 -2.26
C ILE A 397 23.57 -11.24 -2.54
N ALA A 398 24.59 -11.27 -3.40
CA ALA A 398 25.30 -10.07 -3.82
C ALA A 398 24.38 -9.10 -4.56
N TYR A 399 23.51 -9.60 -5.44
CA TYR A 399 22.47 -8.80 -6.10
C TYR A 399 21.52 -8.15 -5.08
N LEU A 400 21.01 -8.92 -4.09
CA LEU A 400 20.16 -8.38 -3.04
C LEU A 400 20.89 -7.32 -2.20
N GLN A 401 22.17 -7.55 -1.89
CA GLN A 401 22.98 -6.58 -1.15
C GLN A 401 23.08 -5.25 -1.91
N ILE A 402 23.42 -5.29 -3.20
CA ILE A 402 23.67 -4.09 -4.00
C ILE A 402 22.38 -3.37 -4.38
N THR A 403 21.33 -4.10 -4.75
CA THR A 403 20.13 -3.51 -5.34
C THR A 403 19.00 -3.25 -4.34
N VAL A 404 18.99 -3.94 -3.21
CA VAL A 404 17.93 -3.83 -2.20
C VAL A 404 18.46 -3.28 -0.89
N VAL A 405 19.42 -3.97 -0.27
CA VAL A 405 19.81 -3.66 1.11
C VAL A 405 20.65 -2.41 1.21
N ASN A 406 21.67 -2.23 0.36
CA ASN A 406 22.51 -1.03 0.42
C ASN A 406 21.69 0.26 0.20
N PRO A 407 20.88 0.41 -0.86
CA PRO A 407 20.06 1.61 -1.05
C PRO A 407 19.07 1.84 0.10
N ALA A 408 18.48 0.78 0.65
CA ALA A 408 17.58 0.89 1.79
C ALA A 408 18.32 1.31 3.07
N MET A 409 19.55 0.83 3.30
CA MET A 409 20.37 1.22 4.44
C MET A 409 20.86 2.66 4.30
N ASP A 410 21.24 3.10 3.10
CA ASP A 410 21.59 4.50 2.83
C ASP A 410 20.40 5.42 3.12
N ARG A 411 19.20 5.03 2.67
CA ARG A 411 17.98 5.76 2.98
C ARG A 411 17.64 5.74 4.47
N ALA A 412 17.87 4.63 5.17
CA ALA A 412 17.70 4.56 6.62
C ALA A 412 18.66 5.53 7.33
N LEU A 413 19.92 5.63 6.90
CA LEU A 413 20.89 6.58 7.44
C LEU A 413 20.44 8.04 7.22
N GLU A 414 19.86 8.37 6.06
CA GLU A 414 19.29 9.69 5.80
C GLU A 414 18.12 10.01 6.75
N LEU A 415 17.26 9.04 7.04
CA LEU A 415 16.16 9.21 8.00
C LEU A 415 16.68 9.48 9.42
N LEU A 416 17.75 8.78 9.84
CA LEU A 416 18.38 9.02 11.14
C LEU A 416 19.08 10.39 11.20
N GLN A 417 19.76 10.80 10.13
CA GLN A 417 20.36 12.13 10.03
C GLN A 417 19.30 13.21 10.15
N LYS A 418 18.18 13.05 9.42
CA LYS A 418 17.03 13.96 9.52
C LYS A 418 16.49 14.01 10.96
N PHE A 419 16.37 12.87 11.64
CA PHE A 419 15.96 12.83 13.04
C PHE A 419 16.90 13.67 13.93
N ALA A 420 18.22 13.52 13.80
CA ALA A 420 19.18 14.33 14.57
C ALA A 420 19.01 15.84 14.31
N VAL A 421 18.84 16.22 13.04
CA VAL A 421 18.58 17.62 12.64
C VAL A 421 17.24 18.12 13.20
N ASP A 422 16.19 17.30 13.19
CA ASP A 422 14.87 17.68 13.72
C ASP A 422 14.90 17.82 15.25
N VAL A 423 15.73 17.03 15.97
CA VAL A 423 16.01 17.24 17.40
C VAL A 423 16.73 18.57 17.62
N HIS A 424 17.81 18.84 16.88
CA HIS A 424 18.56 20.09 17.01
C HIS A 424 17.68 21.32 16.78
N ASN A 425 16.77 21.25 15.81
CA ASN A 425 15.80 22.30 15.51
C ASN A 425 14.62 22.38 16.50
N GLY A 426 14.58 21.56 17.55
CA GLY A 426 13.51 21.57 18.55
C GLY A 426 12.15 21.09 18.04
N LYS A 427 12.10 20.36 16.90
CA LYS A 427 10.83 19.81 16.37
C LYS A 427 10.37 18.57 17.12
N ILE A 428 11.30 17.89 17.79
CA ILE A 428 11.01 16.69 18.59
C ILE A 428 10.90 17.13 20.05
N SER A 429 9.81 16.74 20.70
CA SER A 429 9.58 17.05 22.12
C SER A 429 10.73 16.53 22.99
N GLU A 430 11.18 17.35 23.94
CA GLU A 430 12.19 16.95 24.92
C GLU A 430 11.78 15.73 25.73
N ASP A 431 10.47 15.52 25.95
CA ASP A 431 9.95 14.33 26.65
C ASP A 431 10.40 13.03 25.98
N ARG A 432 10.50 13.04 24.65
CA ARG A 432 10.93 11.88 23.84
C ARG A 432 12.43 11.62 23.91
N LEU A 433 13.20 12.57 24.43
CA LEU A 433 14.66 12.55 24.54
C LEU A 433 15.13 12.35 25.99
N ARG A 434 14.21 12.20 26.95
CA ARG A 434 14.56 12.00 28.36
C ARG A 434 15.13 10.61 28.62
N PHE A 435 16.30 10.56 29.27
CA PHE A 435 17.01 9.37 29.82
C PHE A 435 17.25 8.18 28.87
N GLY A 436 18.28 7.37 29.14
CA GLY A 436 18.19 5.91 28.87
C GLY A 436 18.49 5.31 27.49
N ALA A 437 18.89 6.02 26.43
CA ALA A 437 19.44 5.38 25.23
C ALA A 437 20.35 6.34 24.43
N ALA A 438 21.40 5.84 23.77
CA ALA A 438 22.34 6.71 23.06
C ALA A 438 21.70 7.55 21.95
N TRP A 439 20.66 7.03 21.29
CA TRP A 439 19.97 7.75 20.23
C TRP A 439 19.15 8.94 20.73
N ARG A 440 18.86 9.02 22.03
CA ARG A 440 18.18 10.18 22.65
C ARG A 440 19.11 11.39 22.84
N HIS A 441 20.41 11.23 22.52
CA HIS A 441 21.42 12.28 22.62
C HIS A 441 22.13 12.52 21.26
N PRO A 442 21.43 13.07 20.26
CA PRO A 442 22.07 13.46 19.01
C PRO A 442 23.07 14.62 19.21
N PRO A 443 24.00 14.83 18.26
CA PRO A 443 24.92 15.97 18.29
C PRO A 443 24.17 17.29 18.43
N GLN A 444 24.69 18.17 19.28
CA GLN A 444 24.12 19.51 19.52
C GLN A 444 24.71 20.58 18.59
N ILE A 445 25.73 20.20 17.82
CA ILE A 445 26.41 21.07 16.86
C ILE A 445 25.78 20.80 15.50
N ASP A 446 25.38 21.87 14.79
CA ASP A 446 24.87 21.77 13.42
C ASP A 446 26.01 21.51 12.43
N ASP A 447 26.53 20.28 12.46
CA ASP A 447 27.52 19.78 11.52
C ASP A 447 26.96 18.53 10.80
N PRO A 448 26.73 18.60 9.47
CA PRO A 448 26.28 17.47 8.67
C PRO A 448 27.16 16.22 8.81
N MET A 449 28.48 16.38 9.01
CA MET A 449 29.38 15.24 9.18
C MET A 449 29.15 14.54 10.52
N LEU A 450 29.01 15.30 11.61
CA LEU A 450 28.72 14.73 12.93
C LEU A 450 27.36 14.02 12.95
N HIS A 451 26.34 14.59 12.32
CA HIS A 451 25.03 13.94 12.19
C HIS A 451 25.10 12.62 11.41
N LYS A 452 25.91 12.59 10.33
CA LYS A 452 26.12 11.38 9.53
C LYS A 452 26.87 10.30 10.30
N GLU A 453 27.94 10.65 11.01
CA GLU A 453 28.71 9.72 11.84
C GLU A 453 27.86 9.16 12.98
N TRP A 454 27.09 10.02 13.65
CA TRP A 454 26.15 9.61 14.68
C TRP A 454 25.10 8.63 14.13
N ALA A 455 24.46 8.96 13.01
CA ALA A 455 23.45 8.09 12.40
C ALA A 455 24.03 6.71 12.03
N LYS A 456 25.25 6.68 11.49
CA LYS A 456 25.97 5.45 11.19
C LYS A 456 26.23 4.61 12.44
N LEU A 457 26.72 5.22 13.51
CA LEU A 457 26.97 4.54 14.79
C LEU A 457 25.68 3.98 15.40
N GLN A 458 24.58 4.75 15.38
CA GLN A 458 23.28 4.31 15.90
C GLN A 458 22.74 3.12 15.12
N LEU A 459 22.77 3.18 13.78
CA LEU A 459 22.26 2.09 12.95
C LEU A 459 23.12 0.83 13.06
N MET A 460 24.46 0.97 13.11
CA MET A 460 25.36 -0.17 13.35
C MET A 460 25.10 -0.84 14.71
N ASP A 461 24.93 -0.04 15.76
CA ASP A 461 24.62 -0.54 17.10
C ASP A 461 23.27 -1.26 17.13
N PHE A 462 22.25 -0.69 16.48
CA PHE A 462 20.93 -1.30 16.38
C PHE A 462 20.97 -2.67 15.66
N VAL A 463 21.57 -2.72 14.47
CA VAL A 463 21.66 -3.98 13.67
C VAL A 463 22.46 -5.04 14.43
N GLN A 464 23.57 -4.68 15.08
CA GLN A 464 24.32 -5.65 15.90
C GLN A 464 23.50 -6.16 17.08
N SER A 465 22.69 -5.32 17.70
CA SER A 465 21.88 -5.71 18.86
C SER A 465 20.76 -6.67 18.46
N PHE A 466 20.17 -6.49 17.27
CA PHE A 466 19.26 -7.46 16.66
C PHE A 466 19.97 -8.74 16.21
N ALA A 467 21.19 -8.65 15.66
CA ALA A 467 21.97 -9.82 15.30
C ALA A 467 22.27 -10.71 16.54
N ASN A 468 22.55 -10.09 17.69
CA ASN A 468 22.77 -10.80 18.96
C ASN A 468 21.53 -11.54 19.46
N THR A 469 20.32 -11.12 19.08
CA THR A 469 19.08 -11.84 19.41
C THR A 469 18.68 -12.88 18.36
N GLY A 470 19.51 -13.06 17.31
CA GLY A 470 19.12 -13.86 16.15
C GLY A 470 17.96 -13.26 15.37
N PHE A 471 17.74 -11.94 15.47
CA PHE A 471 16.64 -11.20 14.85
C PHE A 471 15.23 -11.65 15.28
N ALA A 472 15.10 -12.13 16.51
CA ALA A 472 13.83 -12.49 17.13
C ALA A 472 13.61 -11.66 18.39
N VAL A 473 13.02 -10.48 18.22
CA VAL A 473 12.69 -9.56 19.33
C VAL A 473 11.18 -9.50 19.48
N ASN A 474 10.67 -9.89 20.65
CA ASN A 474 9.26 -9.74 20.98
C ASN A 474 9.07 -8.37 21.65
N TYR A 475 8.37 -7.48 20.96
CA TYR A 475 8.22 -6.09 21.39
C TYR A 475 7.12 -5.89 22.44
N ARG A 476 6.37 -6.94 22.79
CA ARG A 476 5.37 -6.91 23.86
C ARG A 476 5.81 -7.58 25.15
N ILE A 477 6.93 -8.29 25.13
CA ILE A 477 7.54 -8.75 26.39
C ILE A 477 7.95 -7.52 27.20
N ASP A 478 7.61 -7.55 28.49
CA ASP A 478 7.92 -6.50 29.47
C ASP A 478 7.41 -5.10 29.08
N TYR A 479 6.32 -5.01 28.29
CA TYR A 479 5.78 -3.72 27.79
C TYR A 479 6.80 -2.89 26.99
N SER A 480 7.70 -3.56 26.27
CA SER A 480 8.82 -2.93 25.54
C SER A 480 8.44 -2.26 24.22
N GLU A 481 7.24 -1.68 24.14
CA GLU A 481 6.78 -0.90 22.99
C GLU A 481 7.62 0.37 22.78
N GLU A 482 8.44 0.76 23.77
CA GLU A 482 9.48 1.80 23.65
C GLU A 482 10.45 1.56 22.47
N ILE A 483 10.57 0.33 21.98
CA ILE A 483 11.40 0.04 20.80
C ILE A 483 10.92 0.78 19.54
N PHE A 484 9.63 1.14 19.45
CA PHE A 484 9.07 1.91 18.35
C PHE A 484 9.43 3.41 18.43
N ASP A 485 9.91 3.89 19.58
CA ASP A 485 10.47 5.25 19.69
C ASP A 485 11.90 5.36 19.13
N ASP A 486 12.61 4.23 18.96
CA ASP A 486 13.96 4.24 18.39
C ASP A 486 13.92 4.65 16.91
N PRO A 487 14.62 5.72 16.50
CA PRO A 487 14.64 6.17 15.11
C PRO A 487 15.23 5.10 14.16
N SER A 488 16.08 4.20 14.66
CA SER A 488 16.62 3.08 13.88
C SER A 488 15.56 2.04 13.55
N MET A 489 14.66 1.75 14.49
CA MET A 489 13.53 0.87 14.27
C MET A 489 12.58 1.47 13.24
N ALA A 490 12.15 2.71 13.48
CA ALA A 490 11.25 3.44 12.58
C ALA A 490 11.81 3.50 11.15
N ALA A 491 13.10 3.81 11.01
CA ALA A 491 13.76 3.86 9.70
C ALA A 491 13.76 2.49 9.00
N LEU A 492 14.10 1.40 9.69
CA LEU A 492 14.17 0.05 9.11
C LEU A 492 12.79 -0.54 8.74
N LEU A 493 11.75 -0.17 9.49
CA LEU A 493 10.36 -0.47 9.14
C LEU A 493 9.93 0.35 7.91
N GLN A 494 10.26 1.65 7.87
CA GLN A 494 9.92 2.54 6.76
C GLN A 494 10.60 2.13 5.45
N VAL A 495 11.90 1.80 5.48
CA VAL A 495 12.60 1.21 4.32
C VAL A 495 12.19 -0.23 4.05
N GLY A 496 11.37 -0.82 4.93
CA GLY A 496 10.79 -2.15 4.87
C GLY A 496 11.81 -3.26 4.67
N LEU A 497 12.96 -3.11 5.33
CA LEU A 497 13.87 -4.22 5.61
C LEU A 497 13.36 -5.03 6.80
N PHE A 498 12.63 -4.40 7.71
CA PHE A 498 12.00 -5.01 8.88
C PHE A 498 10.49 -5.06 8.72
N TYR A 499 9.86 -5.94 9.50
CA TYR A 499 8.42 -6.04 9.63
C TYR A 499 8.05 -6.31 11.09
N ALA A 500 7.12 -5.52 11.63
CA ALA A 500 6.49 -5.79 12.92
C ALA A 500 5.24 -6.64 12.71
N GLN A 501 5.30 -7.88 13.18
CA GLN A 501 4.22 -8.86 13.15
C GLN A 501 3.30 -8.66 14.33
N ARG A 502 1.98 -8.81 14.15
CA ARG A 502 1.03 -8.65 15.25
C ARG A 502 1.02 -9.85 16.19
N ASP A 503 0.93 -11.06 15.65
CA ASP A 503 0.68 -12.25 16.45
C ASP A 503 1.44 -13.49 15.91
N PRO A 504 2.38 -14.07 16.69
CA PRO A 504 2.99 -13.50 17.90
C PRO A 504 3.76 -12.19 17.64
N PRO A 505 3.78 -11.24 18.58
CA PRO A 505 4.28 -9.88 18.39
C PRO A 505 5.81 -9.82 18.26
N PHE A 506 6.32 -10.05 17.04
CA PHE A 506 7.75 -10.06 16.74
C PHE A 506 8.16 -8.97 15.76
N ILE A 507 9.37 -8.44 15.96
CA ILE A 507 10.04 -7.64 14.95
C ILE A 507 11.20 -8.45 14.37
N ARG A 508 11.22 -8.54 13.04
CA ARG A 508 12.21 -9.32 12.29
C ARG A 508 12.46 -8.72 10.90
N PRO A 509 13.59 -9.03 10.27
CA PRO A 509 13.79 -8.80 8.84
C PRO A 509 12.69 -9.47 8.01
N ILE A 510 12.34 -8.87 6.88
CA ILE A 510 11.28 -9.39 5.98
C ILE A 510 11.59 -10.79 5.42
N SER A 511 12.85 -11.20 5.42
CA SER A 511 13.28 -12.55 5.04
C SER A 511 14.67 -12.89 5.61
N LYS A 512 15.01 -14.19 5.58
CA LYS A 512 16.34 -14.68 6.00
C LYS A 512 17.46 -14.21 5.06
N GLY A 513 17.18 -14.06 3.76
CA GLY A 513 18.11 -13.46 2.81
C GLY A 513 18.46 -12.01 3.19
N ILE A 514 17.46 -11.20 3.51
CA ILE A 514 17.67 -9.81 3.95
C ILE A 514 18.39 -9.76 5.30
N GLN A 515 18.07 -10.65 6.23
CA GLN A 515 18.79 -10.82 7.49
C GLN A 515 20.31 -11.02 7.27
N ARG A 516 20.70 -11.92 6.35
CA ARG A 516 22.12 -12.15 6.04
C ARG A 516 22.78 -10.92 5.44
N CYS A 517 22.10 -10.22 4.53
CA CYS A 517 22.60 -8.98 3.95
C CYS A 517 22.78 -7.86 4.98
N LEU A 518 21.92 -7.77 6.00
CA LEU A 518 22.08 -6.83 7.11
C LEU A 518 23.33 -7.13 7.94
N VAL A 519 23.59 -8.41 8.24
CA VAL A 519 24.81 -8.83 8.93
C VAL A 519 26.05 -8.52 8.08
N ARG A 520 25.99 -8.79 6.77
CA ARG A 520 27.08 -8.45 5.84
C ARG A 520 27.34 -6.95 5.79
N TRP A 521 26.29 -6.12 5.71
CA TRP A 521 26.40 -4.67 5.76
C TRP A 521 27.10 -4.23 7.05
N LEU A 522 26.72 -4.77 8.21
CA LEU A 522 27.33 -4.45 9.50
C LEU A 522 28.83 -4.78 9.53
N VAL A 523 29.22 -5.94 9.00
CA VAL A 523 30.64 -6.34 8.89
C VAL A 523 31.40 -5.38 7.99
N GLN A 524 30.85 -5.02 6.83
CA GLN A 524 31.45 -4.04 5.92
C GLN A 524 31.63 -2.67 6.58
N GLN A 525 30.61 -2.18 7.30
CA GLN A 525 30.71 -0.90 7.99
C GLN A 525 31.78 -0.90 9.08
N ARG A 526 31.98 -2.02 9.79
CA ARG A 526 33.06 -2.18 10.78
C ARG A 526 34.44 -2.16 10.16
N MET A 527 34.62 -2.85 9.04
CA MET A 527 35.90 -2.87 8.32
C MET A 527 36.28 -1.48 7.78
N GLN A 528 35.30 -0.62 7.52
CA GLN A 528 35.50 0.76 7.07
C GLN A 528 35.72 1.77 8.20
N LEU A 529 35.63 1.36 9.48
CA LEU A 529 35.93 2.26 10.60
C LEU A 529 37.44 2.46 10.73
N ASN A 530 37.87 3.71 10.90
CA ASN A 530 39.21 4.01 11.37
C ASN A 530 39.36 3.61 12.87
N THR A 531 40.59 3.57 13.37
CA THR A 531 40.88 3.12 14.74
C THR A 531 40.15 3.95 15.80
N HIS A 532 40.02 5.26 15.57
CA HIS A 532 39.30 6.17 16.47
C HIS A 532 37.81 5.85 16.54
N ASN A 533 37.15 5.72 15.38
CA ASN A 533 35.72 5.42 15.28
C ASN A 533 35.40 3.99 15.74
N LEU A 534 36.35 3.06 15.62
CA LEU A 534 36.22 1.72 16.19
C LEU A 534 36.20 1.76 17.72
N ILE A 535 37.13 2.51 18.35
CA ILE A 535 37.14 2.71 19.80
C ILE A 535 35.86 3.39 20.24
N HIS A 536 35.43 4.44 19.52
CA HIS A 536 34.18 5.13 19.81
C HIS A 536 32.96 4.21 19.69
N PHE A 537 32.91 3.35 18.66
CA PHE A 537 31.84 2.36 18.49
C PHE A 537 31.84 1.32 19.62
N MET A 538 33.00 0.81 20.03
CA MET A 538 33.10 -0.13 21.16
C MET A 538 32.66 0.53 22.48
N TRP A 539 33.13 1.73 22.74
CA TRP A 539 32.77 2.51 23.93
C TRP A 539 31.27 2.82 23.97
N HIS A 540 30.72 3.26 22.83
CA HIS A 540 29.29 3.45 22.63
C HIS A 540 28.51 2.19 22.97
N ARG A 541 28.93 1.02 22.45
CA ARG A 541 28.28 -0.26 22.75
C ARG A 541 28.33 -0.63 24.22
N ILE A 542 29.46 -0.49 24.89
CA ILE A 542 29.64 -0.92 26.28
C ILE A 542 28.82 -0.06 27.24
N ILE A 543 28.85 1.27 27.06
CA ILE A 543 28.28 2.20 28.04
C ILE A 543 26.84 2.60 27.69
N ARG A 544 26.53 2.77 26.40
CA ARG A 544 25.24 3.32 25.95
C ARG A 544 24.56 2.48 24.86
N GLY A 545 25.05 1.28 24.61
CA GLY A 545 24.59 0.42 23.53
C GLY A 545 23.23 -0.20 23.80
N ARG A 546 22.55 -0.60 22.73
CA ARG A 546 21.29 -1.34 22.82
C ARG A 546 21.54 -2.80 23.21
N TYR A 547 20.65 -3.35 24.05
CA TYR A 547 20.71 -4.76 24.46
C TYR A 547 19.31 -5.37 24.53
N TYR A 548 18.86 -6.03 23.47
CA TYR A 548 17.51 -6.60 23.36
C TYR A 548 17.40 -8.07 23.78
N ARG A 549 18.45 -8.65 24.39
CA ARG A 549 18.46 -10.08 24.74
C ARG A 549 17.38 -10.47 25.75
N HIS A 550 17.00 -9.54 26.62
CA HIS A 550 15.88 -9.73 27.56
C HIS A 550 14.52 -9.82 26.86
N LEU A 551 14.40 -9.30 25.63
CA LEU A 551 13.19 -9.33 24.80
C LEU A 551 13.07 -10.58 23.91
N MET A 552 13.95 -11.56 24.11
CA MET A 552 13.87 -12.85 23.42
C MET A 552 12.88 -13.77 24.12
N VAL A 553 11.95 -14.36 23.38
CA VAL A 553 11.07 -15.43 23.90
C VAL A 553 11.91 -16.69 24.16
N GLN A 554 11.60 -17.43 25.23
CA GLN A 554 12.16 -18.75 25.51
C GLN A 554 12.02 -19.70 24.30
N ILE A 555 12.91 -20.68 24.20
CA ILE A 555 13.29 -21.51 23.03
C ILE A 555 12.14 -22.31 22.35
N GLY A 556 10.87 -22.18 22.77
CA GLY A 556 9.72 -22.94 22.23
C GLY A 556 8.97 -22.34 21.03
N TYR A 557 9.30 -21.12 20.58
CA TYR A 557 8.59 -20.42 19.48
C TYR A 557 9.47 -20.11 18.24
N LYS A 558 10.66 -20.70 18.13
CA LYS A 558 11.60 -20.46 17.02
C LYS A 558 11.32 -21.28 15.77
#